data_AF-A0A7W0TDH6-F1
#
_entry.id   AF-A0A7W0TDH6-F1
#
_cell.length_a   1.000
_cell.length_b   1.000
_cell.length_c   1.000
_cell.angle_alpha   90.00
_cell.angle_beta   90.00
_cell.angle_gamma   90.00
#
_symmetry.space_group_name_H-M   'P 1'
#
loop_
_entity.id
_entity.type
_entity.pdbx_description
1 polymer ?
#
loop_
_entity_poly.entity_id
_entity_poly.type
_entity_poly.pdbx_seq_one_letter_code
_entity_poly.pdbx_strand_id
1 'polypeptide(L)'
;MSLELDDFLVACERATAYRARRSGAGYLTRCPAHEDRRPSLSVSEGDRANVVAYCFAGCTFAEILVALQLEPSELRDDETHSRLPRLRLPTRPPEPLPSQDDLTRWQLELLTSHAMERLEELRGWNLDAMVGCELGLDGDRVVFPILDEHLDLVNVLRYQPNPARRWGVKMRALRGRPRELFPPPEFIPDDDTLVLVEGEPDAVTGIALGLRAVGVPGVGTWKPEWTRRLRGRGVALLFDADEDGRRFTARVAPELEGAVRSLSVLDLAELEPGAKDLTEAVLARRARGEK
;
A
#
# COMPACT_ATOMS: atom_id res chain seq x y z
N MET A 1 -31.51 -29.23 4.10
CA MET A 1 -31.69 -28.11 5.06
C MET A 1 -30.73 -27.03 4.65
N SER A 2 -31.10 -25.75 4.71
CA SER A 2 -30.13 -24.67 4.49
C SER A 2 -29.15 -24.63 5.65
N LEU A 3 -27.85 -24.66 5.36
CA LEU A 3 -26.80 -24.56 6.38
C LEU A 3 -26.83 -23.18 7.02
N GLU A 4 -27.26 -23.09 8.28
CA GLU A 4 -27.29 -21.84 9.04
C GLU A 4 -25.91 -21.52 9.64
N LEU A 5 -25.67 -20.24 9.97
CA LEU A 5 -24.39 -19.78 10.52
C LEU A 5 -23.99 -20.54 11.80
N ASP A 6 -24.95 -20.78 12.68
CA ASP A 6 -24.69 -21.46 13.96
C ASP A 6 -24.29 -22.93 13.75
N ASP A 7 -24.89 -23.62 12.79
CA ASP A 7 -24.54 -25.01 12.46
C ASP A 7 -23.12 -25.12 11.90
N PHE A 8 -22.71 -24.17 11.04
CA PHE A 8 -21.35 -24.12 10.51
C PHE A 8 -20.32 -23.84 11.61
N LEU A 9 -20.63 -22.93 12.54
CA LEU A 9 -19.74 -22.64 13.68
C LEU A 9 -19.60 -23.84 14.62
N VAL A 10 -20.69 -24.58 14.86
CA VAL A 10 -20.65 -25.84 15.62
C VAL A 10 -19.81 -26.89 14.90
N ALA A 11 -19.91 -27.01 13.58
CA ALA A 11 -19.07 -27.92 12.80
C ALA A 11 -17.57 -27.54 12.91
N CYS A 12 -17.24 -26.25 12.81
CA CYS A 12 -15.87 -25.77 13.03
C CYS A 12 -15.35 -26.05 14.45
N GLU A 13 -16.17 -25.81 15.48
CA GLU A 13 -15.79 -26.07 16.88
C GLU A 13 -15.53 -27.57 17.12
N ARG A 14 -16.34 -28.45 16.52
CA ARG A 14 -16.14 -29.91 16.57
C ARG A 14 -14.86 -30.35 15.87
N ALA A 15 -14.58 -29.83 14.67
CA ALA A 15 -13.42 -30.22 13.87
C ALA A 15 -12.09 -29.72 14.46
N THR A 16 -12.10 -28.55 15.11
CA THR A 16 -10.87 -27.86 15.54
C THR A 16 -10.67 -27.82 17.06
N ALA A 17 -11.67 -28.29 17.83
CA ALA A 17 -11.77 -28.11 19.28
C ALA A 17 -11.59 -26.63 19.73
N TYR A 18 -11.92 -25.69 18.84
CA TYR A 18 -11.78 -24.26 19.09
C TYR A 18 -13.14 -23.56 18.99
N ARG A 19 -13.56 -22.97 20.10
CA ARG A 19 -14.76 -22.16 20.15
C ARG A 19 -14.55 -20.84 19.42
N ALA A 20 -15.38 -20.60 18.40
CA ALA A 20 -15.38 -19.37 17.64
C ALA A 20 -15.60 -18.15 18.54
N ARG A 21 -14.91 -17.04 18.25
CA ARG A 21 -15.00 -15.79 19.01
C ARG A 21 -15.64 -14.72 18.14
N ARG A 22 -16.52 -13.91 18.73
CA ARG A 22 -17.09 -12.76 18.02
C ARG A 22 -15.99 -11.79 17.60
N SER A 23 -16.04 -11.37 16.34
CA SER A 23 -15.13 -10.39 15.74
C SER A 23 -15.92 -9.52 14.78
N GLY A 24 -16.22 -8.29 15.19
CA GLY A 24 -17.14 -7.41 14.45
C GLY A 24 -18.54 -8.00 14.35
N ALA A 25 -19.07 -8.08 13.11
CA ALA A 25 -20.38 -8.65 12.82
C ALA A 25 -20.38 -10.18 12.60
N GLY A 26 -19.20 -10.81 12.63
CA GLY A 26 -19.06 -12.25 12.42
C GLY A 26 -18.27 -12.92 13.54
N TYR A 27 -17.65 -14.04 13.18
CA TYR A 27 -16.90 -14.89 14.07
C TYR A 27 -15.53 -15.20 13.48
N LEU A 28 -14.54 -15.33 14.37
CA LEU A 28 -13.22 -15.81 14.03
C LEU A 28 -12.99 -17.17 14.72
N THR A 29 -12.63 -18.17 13.93
CA THR A 29 -12.35 -19.53 14.40
C THR A 29 -11.11 -20.09 13.71
N ARG A 30 -10.72 -21.31 14.08
CA ARG A 30 -9.63 -22.03 13.41
C ARG A 30 -10.14 -22.67 12.13
N CYS A 31 -9.29 -22.68 11.10
CA CYS A 31 -9.61 -23.38 9.87
C CYS A 31 -9.47 -24.89 10.09
N PRO A 32 -10.48 -25.70 9.71
CA PRO A 32 -10.40 -27.16 9.78
C PRO A 32 -9.58 -27.77 8.62
N ALA A 33 -9.38 -27.02 7.53
CA ALA A 33 -8.70 -27.52 6.33
C ALA A 33 -7.16 -27.50 6.42
N HIS A 34 -6.59 -26.94 7.49
CA HIS A 34 -5.15 -26.97 7.75
C HIS A 34 -4.85 -27.04 9.25
N GLU A 35 -3.61 -27.37 9.61
CA GLU A 35 -3.16 -27.33 11.00
C GLU A 35 -3.12 -25.89 11.51
N ASP A 36 -4.21 -25.46 12.15
CA ASP A 36 -4.34 -24.07 12.56
C ASP A 36 -4.03 -23.86 14.05
N ARG A 37 -2.95 -23.14 14.34
CA ARG A 37 -2.57 -22.79 15.73
C ARG A 37 -3.23 -21.49 16.21
N ARG A 38 -3.66 -20.60 15.30
CA ARG A 38 -4.23 -19.29 15.63
C ARG A 38 -5.42 -19.00 14.70
N PRO A 39 -6.58 -18.57 15.22
CA PRO A 39 -7.79 -18.41 14.40
C PRO A 39 -7.54 -17.67 13.09
N SER A 40 -7.65 -18.39 11.97
CA SER A 40 -7.40 -17.89 10.63
C SER A 40 -8.64 -17.94 9.72
N LEU A 41 -9.77 -18.46 10.22
CA LEU A 41 -11.02 -18.57 9.49
C LEU A 41 -12.03 -17.53 10.00
N SER A 42 -12.40 -16.58 9.13
CA SER A 42 -13.52 -15.68 9.35
C SER A 42 -14.80 -16.31 8.85
N VAL A 43 -15.86 -16.28 9.64
CA VAL A 43 -17.18 -16.82 9.31
C VAL A 43 -18.25 -15.77 9.60
N SER A 44 -19.17 -15.52 8.68
CA SER A 44 -20.28 -14.57 8.84
C SER A 44 -21.52 -15.02 8.09
N GLU A 45 -22.67 -14.48 8.47
CA GLU A 45 -23.90 -14.59 7.70
C GLU A 45 -23.85 -13.68 6.48
N GLY A 46 -24.20 -14.20 5.30
CA GLY A 46 -24.34 -13.46 4.06
C GLY A 46 -25.75 -12.93 3.83
N ASP A 47 -25.90 -12.05 2.84
CA ASP A 47 -27.12 -11.27 2.58
C ASP A 47 -28.38 -12.12 2.23
N ARG A 48 -28.22 -13.42 1.98
CA ARG A 48 -29.32 -14.36 1.67
C ARG A 48 -29.41 -15.53 2.68
N ALA A 49 -29.01 -15.30 3.93
CA ALA A 49 -28.96 -16.32 4.99
C ALA A 49 -28.07 -17.53 4.64
N ASN A 50 -27.00 -17.28 3.88
CA ASN A 50 -25.98 -18.26 3.53
C ASN A 50 -24.71 -18.02 4.34
N VAL A 51 -23.97 -19.08 4.66
CA VAL A 51 -22.70 -18.94 5.36
C VAL A 51 -21.62 -18.45 4.40
N VAL A 52 -20.89 -17.41 4.83
CA VAL A 52 -19.69 -16.92 4.15
C VAL A 52 -18.49 -17.24 5.04
N ALA A 53 -17.52 -17.99 4.52
CA ALA A 53 -16.27 -18.28 5.22
C ALA A 53 -15.05 -17.90 4.38
N TYR A 54 -14.04 -17.31 5.03
CA TYR A 54 -12.80 -16.88 4.40
C TYR A 54 -11.59 -17.24 5.27
N CYS A 55 -10.65 -17.99 4.71
CA CYS A 55 -9.41 -18.36 5.39
C CYS A 55 -8.27 -17.41 5.02
N PHE A 56 -7.68 -16.74 6.01
CA PHE A 56 -6.52 -15.85 5.81
C PHE A 56 -5.22 -16.61 5.47
N ALA A 57 -5.19 -17.93 5.63
CA ALA A 57 -4.06 -18.80 5.26
C ALA A 57 -4.17 -19.34 3.82
N GLY A 58 -5.28 -19.09 3.11
CA GLY A 58 -5.43 -19.39 1.68
C GLY A 58 -6.25 -20.64 1.33
N CYS A 59 -6.83 -21.35 2.30
CA CYS A 59 -7.74 -22.47 2.01
C CYS A 59 -8.98 -21.98 1.27
N THR A 60 -9.38 -22.72 0.25
CA THR A 60 -10.62 -22.52 -0.49
C THR A 60 -11.83 -22.93 0.35
N PHE A 61 -13.01 -22.39 0.00
CA PHE A 61 -14.25 -22.76 0.67
C PHE A 61 -14.58 -24.26 0.49
N ALA A 62 -14.28 -24.83 -0.68
CA ALA A 62 -14.45 -26.26 -0.94
C ALA A 62 -13.61 -27.14 -0.01
N GLU A 63 -12.33 -26.80 0.19
CA GLU A 63 -11.45 -27.53 1.11
C GLU A 63 -11.95 -27.47 2.56
N ILE A 64 -12.53 -26.34 2.97
CA ILE A 64 -13.14 -26.17 4.29
C ILE A 64 -14.36 -27.07 4.44
N LEU A 65 -15.24 -27.15 3.43
CA LEU A 65 -16.42 -28.02 3.47
C LEU A 65 -16.04 -29.50 3.53
N VAL A 66 -15.04 -29.91 2.73
CA VAL A 66 -14.49 -31.28 2.76
C VAL A 66 -13.94 -31.60 4.15
N ALA A 67 -13.18 -30.69 4.76
CA ALA A 67 -12.65 -30.88 6.11
C ALA A 67 -13.75 -30.92 7.19
N LEU A 68 -14.88 -30.26 6.95
CA LEU A 68 -16.06 -30.29 7.82
C LEU A 68 -17.02 -31.46 7.53
N GLN A 69 -16.75 -32.25 6.49
CA GLN A 69 -17.65 -33.31 6.00
C GLN A 69 -19.05 -32.79 5.64
N LEU A 70 -19.11 -31.60 5.03
CA LEU A 70 -20.34 -30.97 4.54
C LEU A 70 -20.41 -31.09 3.02
N GLU A 71 -21.59 -31.44 2.51
CA GLU A 71 -21.81 -31.64 1.07
C GLU A 71 -22.17 -30.31 0.37
N PRO A 72 -21.58 -30.01 -0.81
CA PRO A 72 -21.88 -28.79 -1.56
C PRO A 72 -23.36 -28.58 -1.89
N SER A 73 -24.15 -29.65 -1.97
CA SER A 73 -25.61 -29.60 -2.21
C SER A 73 -26.42 -28.95 -1.08
N GLU A 74 -25.82 -28.69 0.08
CA GLU A 74 -26.42 -27.88 1.15
C GLU A 74 -26.22 -26.37 0.95
N LEU A 75 -25.42 -26.00 -0.06
CA LEU A 75 -25.19 -24.63 -0.49
C LEU A 75 -26.12 -24.32 -1.68
N ARG A 76 -26.87 -23.23 -1.58
CA ARG A 76 -27.64 -22.74 -2.72
C ARG A 76 -26.67 -22.17 -3.76
N ASP A 77 -26.44 -22.93 -4.83
CA ASP A 77 -25.86 -22.40 -6.06
C ASP A 77 -26.82 -21.37 -6.64
N ASP A 78 -26.36 -20.13 -6.73
CA ASP A 78 -26.86 -19.18 -7.72
C ASP A 78 -25.66 -18.81 -8.59
N GLU A 79 -25.60 -19.48 -9.76
CA GLU A 79 -24.68 -19.30 -10.90
C GLU A 79 -24.82 -17.89 -11.54
N THR A 80 -24.92 -16.86 -10.70
CA THR A 80 -24.93 -15.45 -11.07
C THR A 80 -23.96 -14.69 -10.17
N HIS A 81 -22.68 -15.05 -10.25
CA HIS A 81 -21.59 -14.14 -9.86
C HIS A 81 -21.46 -13.00 -10.88
N SER A 82 -22.54 -12.25 -11.07
CA SER A 82 -22.57 -10.95 -11.74
C SER A 82 -23.45 -10.00 -10.93
N ARG A 83 -22.77 -9.15 -10.14
CA ARG A 83 -23.21 -7.82 -9.68
C ARG A 83 -24.46 -7.77 -8.78
N LEU A 84 -24.28 -8.04 -7.48
CA LEU A 84 -25.08 -7.38 -6.44
C LEU A 84 -24.15 -6.57 -5.50
N PRO A 85 -24.56 -5.36 -5.07
CA PRO A 85 -23.70 -4.45 -4.35
C PRO A 85 -23.44 -5.00 -2.95
N ARG A 86 -22.16 -5.21 -2.62
CA ARG A 86 -21.70 -5.55 -1.27
C ARG A 86 -22.44 -4.67 -0.25
N LEU A 87 -23.25 -5.26 0.64
CA LEU A 87 -23.73 -4.55 1.81
C LEU A 87 -22.48 -4.12 2.60
N ARG A 88 -22.13 -2.84 2.53
CA ARG A 88 -20.98 -2.31 3.25
C ARG A 88 -21.35 -2.37 4.74
N LEU A 89 -20.79 -3.33 5.47
CA LEU A 89 -20.57 -3.18 6.91
C LEU A 89 -20.10 -1.74 7.14
N PRO A 90 -20.60 -0.98 8.14
CA PRO A 90 -20.15 0.38 8.35
C PRO A 90 -18.64 0.33 8.53
N THR A 91 -17.91 0.76 7.48
CA THR A 91 -16.47 0.86 7.53
C THR A 91 -16.21 1.81 8.67
N ARG A 92 -15.50 1.36 9.71
CA ARG A 92 -15.06 2.22 10.81
C ARG A 92 -14.65 3.55 10.19
N PRO A 93 -15.20 4.69 10.65
CA PRO A 93 -15.03 5.95 9.95
C PRO A 93 -13.55 6.20 9.68
N PRO A 94 -13.22 6.85 8.56
CA PRO A 94 -11.85 7.22 8.25
C PRO A 94 -11.22 7.91 9.45
N GLU A 95 -9.95 7.63 9.71
CA GLU A 95 -9.24 8.34 10.78
C GLU A 95 -9.24 9.84 10.48
N PRO A 96 -9.34 10.71 11.51
CA PRO A 96 -9.29 12.14 11.30
C PRO A 96 -7.95 12.53 10.66
N LEU A 97 -8.00 13.52 9.76
CA LEU A 97 -6.78 14.12 9.25
C LEU A 97 -6.14 14.95 10.36
N PRO A 98 -4.80 15.05 10.37
CA PRO A 98 -4.12 16.03 11.21
C PRO A 98 -4.50 17.45 10.84
N SER A 99 -4.43 18.35 11.81
CA SER A 99 -4.56 19.79 11.59
C SER A 99 -3.30 20.37 10.93
N GLN A 100 -3.38 21.61 10.45
CA GLN A 100 -2.19 22.32 9.97
C GLN A 100 -1.14 22.48 11.09
N ASP A 101 -1.58 22.73 12.33
CA ASP A 101 -0.69 22.83 13.49
C ASP A 101 0.03 21.51 13.79
N ASP A 102 -0.60 20.36 13.52
CA ASP A 102 0.05 19.05 13.62
C ASP A 102 1.16 18.89 12.59
N LEU A 103 0.88 19.26 11.33
CA LEU A 103 1.85 19.19 10.25
C LEU A 103 3.05 20.11 10.53
N THR A 104 2.80 21.37 10.89
CA THR A 104 3.85 22.33 11.23
C THR A 104 4.70 21.85 12.40
N ARG A 105 4.08 21.28 13.45
CA ARG A 105 4.83 20.72 14.58
C ARG A 105 5.74 19.57 14.15
N TRP A 106 5.24 18.65 13.34
CA TRP A 106 6.05 17.52 12.85
C TRP A 106 7.18 17.99 11.93
N GLN A 107 6.95 18.98 11.07
CA GLN A 107 8.00 19.59 10.25
C GLN A 107 9.08 20.23 11.12
N LEU A 108 8.70 21.02 12.13
CA LEU A 108 9.64 21.61 13.07
C LEU A 108 10.44 20.54 13.82
N GLU A 109 9.78 19.48 14.30
CA GLU A 109 10.45 18.35 14.96
C GLU A 109 11.48 17.66 14.04
N LEU A 110 11.16 17.48 12.75
CA LEU A 110 12.11 16.94 11.79
C LEU A 110 13.31 17.87 11.61
N LEU A 111 13.05 19.16 11.36
CA LEU A 111 14.07 20.15 10.98
C LEU A 111 14.95 20.61 12.15
N THR A 112 14.53 20.36 13.40
CA THR A 112 15.29 20.78 14.59
C THR A 112 15.93 19.62 15.33
N SER A 113 15.66 18.38 14.94
CA SER A 113 16.24 17.19 15.57
C SER A 113 17.42 16.64 14.77
N HIS A 114 18.18 15.74 15.40
CA HIS A 114 19.23 14.96 14.74
C HIS A 114 18.66 13.96 13.69
N ALA A 115 17.35 13.94 13.46
CA ALA A 115 16.76 13.05 12.47
C ALA A 115 17.22 13.36 11.05
N MET A 116 17.51 14.63 10.72
CA MET A 116 17.99 15.01 9.38
C MET A 116 19.29 14.31 8.99
N GLU A 117 20.31 14.39 9.85
CA GLU A 117 21.62 13.73 9.64
C GLU A 117 21.43 12.22 9.44
N ARG A 118 20.59 11.61 10.29
CA ARG A 118 20.28 10.18 10.18
C ARG A 118 19.51 9.82 8.91
N LEU A 119 18.64 10.69 8.40
CA LEU A 119 17.93 10.45 7.14
C LEU A 119 18.87 10.63 5.93
N GLU A 120 19.80 11.56 6.00
CA GLU A 120 20.85 11.69 5.01
C GLU A 120 21.71 10.42 4.94
N GLU A 121 22.13 9.88 6.09
CA GLU A 121 22.89 8.63 6.16
C GLU A 121 22.09 7.41 5.68
N LEU A 122 20.85 7.27 6.15
CA LEU A 122 20.03 6.09 5.88
C LEU A 122 19.39 6.08 4.51
N ARG A 123 19.15 7.25 3.92
CA ARG A 123 18.31 7.42 2.72
C ARG A 123 18.89 8.38 1.67
N GLY A 124 19.96 9.10 1.98
CA GLY A 124 20.54 10.09 1.06
C GLY A 124 19.72 11.38 0.95
N TRP A 125 18.73 11.60 1.81
CA TRP A 125 17.88 12.77 1.74
C TRP A 125 18.61 14.02 2.24
N ASN A 126 18.59 15.09 1.45
CA ASN A 126 19.15 16.38 1.85
C ASN A 126 18.05 17.31 2.39
N LEU A 127 18.46 18.44 2.97
CA LEU A 127 17.56 19.43 3.55
C LEU A 127 16.52 19.93 2.54
N ASP A 128 16.94 20.25 1.31
CA ASP A 128 16.07 20.79 0.27
C ASP A 128 14.95 19.81 -0.10
N ALA A 129 15.26 18.51 -0.20
CA ALA A 129 14.26 17.48 -0.47
C ALA A 129 13.29 17.31 0.70
N MET A 130 13.79 17.32 1.95
CA MET A 130 12.94 17.20 3.14
C MET A 130 11.99 18.40 3.28
N VAL A 131 12.49 19.62 3.08
CA VAL A 131 11.70 20.86 3.14
C VAL A 131 10.74 20.94 1.95
N GLY A 132 11.22 20.69 0.73
CA GLY A 132 10.41 20.77 -0.48
C GLY A 132 9.29 19.72 -0.55
N CYS A 133 9.46 18.59 0.13
CA CYS A 133 8.43 17.57 0.29
C CYS A 133 7.56 17.76 1.55
N GLU A 134 7.80 18.82 2.32
CA GLU A 134 7.08 19.13 3.55
C GLU A 134 7.08 17.98 4.57
N LEU A 135 8.19 17.23 4.64
CA LEU A 135 8.29 16.07 5.53
C LEU A 135 8.24 16.48 6.99
N GLY A 136 7.63 15.62 7.82
CA GLY A 136 7.62 15.78 9.27
C GLY A 136 8.19 14.58 10.01
N LEU A 137 8.31 14.69 11.34
CA LEU A 137 8.67 13.60 12.24
C LEU A 137 7.60 13.44 13.33
N ASP A 138 7.00 12.27 13.40
CA ASP A 138 6.03 11.88 14.42
C ASP A 138 6.59 10.68 15.21
N GLY A 139 7.22 10.98 16.35
CA GLY A 139 7.97 10.00 17.13
C GLY A 139 9.20 9.49 16.37
N ASP A 140 9.22 8.21 16.00
CA ASP A 140 10.32 7.58 15.27
C ASP A 140 10.02 7.38 13.77
N ARG A 141 8.97 8.01 13.25
CA ARG A 141 8.51 7.84 11.87
C ARG A 141 8.44 9.17 11.12
N VAL A 142 8.94 9.14 9.89
CA VAL A 142 8.83 10.28 8.96
C VAL A 142 7.40 10.36 8.43
N VAL A 143 6.85 11.56 8.45
CA VAL A 143 5.51 11.89 7.98
C VAL A 143 5.58 12.42 6.56
N PHE A 144 4.75 11.85 5.68
CA PHE A 144 4.55 12.29 4.31
C PHE A 144 3.12 12.86 4.19
N PRO A 145 2.94 14.17 3.93
CA PRO A 145 1.63 14.72 3.63
C PRO A 145 1.16 14.25 2.25
N ILE A 146 -0.04 13.66 2.18
CA ILE A 146 -0.59 13.15 0.91
C ILE A 146 -1.74 14.06 0.49
N LEU A 147 -1.55 14.72 -0.65
CA LEU A 147 -2.52 15.62 -1.24
C LEU A 147 -3.15 15.01 -2.49
N ASP A 148 -4.38 15.39 -2.79
CA ASP A 148 -5.04 15.02 -4.04
C ASP A 148 -4.72 15.99 -5.19
N GLU A 149 -5.46 15.88 -6.30
CA GLU A 149 -5.29 16.75 -7.48
C GLU A 149 -5.73 18.20 -7.25
N HIS A 150 -6.48 18.47 -6.18
CA HIS A 150 -6.89 19.81 -5.76
C HIS A 150 -5.95 20.39 -4.70
N LEU A 151 -4.89 19.65 -4.35
CA LEU A 151 -3.92 19.97 -3.30
C LEU A 151 -4.54 19.97 -1.89
N ASP A 152 -5.67 19.28 -1.72
CA ASP A 152 -6.27 19.07 -0.41
C ASP A 152 -5.59 17.90 0.31
N LEU A 153 -5.31 18.05 1.60
CA LEU A 153 -4.78 16.96 2.42
C LEU A 153 -5.80 15.83 2.52
N VAL A 154 -5.47 14.66 1.99
CA VAL A 154 -6.36 13.49 2.00
C VAL A 154 -5.81 12.34 2.84
N ASN A 155 -4.52 12.32 3.17
CA ASN A 155 -3.90 11.33 4.05
C ASN A 155 -2.57 11.84 4.62
N VAL A 156 -2.02 11.11 5.60
CA VAL A 156 -0.61 11.18 5.95
C VAL A 156 -0.04 9.78 6.08
N LEU A 157 1.20 9.60 5.62
CA LEU A 157 1.90 8.33 5.77
C LEU A 157 3.01 8.44 6.79
N ARG A 158 3.16 7.43 7.64
CA ARG A 158 4.22 7.33 8.64
C ARG A 158 5.17 6.20 8.29
N TYR A 159 6.34 6.59 7.81
CA TYR A 159 7.41 5.71 7.38
C TYR A 159 8.39 5.40 8.52
N GLN A 160 8.79 4.14 8.68
CA GLN A 160 9.93 3.77 9.53
C GLN A 160 11.22 3.69 8.67
N PRO A 161 12.05 4.75 8.64
CA PRO A 161 13.23 4.83 7.78
C PRO A 161 14.38 3.94 8.26
N ASN A 162 14.40 3.51 9.52
CA ASN A 162 15.48 2.68 10.05
C ASN A 162 15.08 1.19 10.04
N PRO A 163 15.69 0.34 9.20
CA PRO A 163 15.40 -1.09 9.16
C PRO A 163 15.61 -1.77 10.52
N ALA A 164 16.62 -1.38 11.29
CA ALA A 164 16.92 -1.95 12.60
C ALA A 164 15.85 -1.63 13.67
N ARG A 165 15.02 -0.60 13.44
CA ARG A 165 13.89 -0.23 14.31
C ARG A 165 12.53 -0.61 13.73
N ARG A 166 12.50 -1.31 12.60
CA ARG A 166 11.26 -1.66 11.89
C ARG A 166 10.56 -2.86 12.53
N TRP A 167 9.85 -2.58 13.62
CA TRP A 167 8.89 -3.52 14.21
C TRP A 167 7.48 -3.27 13.63
N GLY A 168 6.99 -4.23 12.84
CA GLY A 168 5.71 -4.13 12.14
C GLY A 168 5.80 -3.46 10.76
N VAL A 169 4.71 -2.81 10.33
CA VAL A 169 4.61 -2.28 8.95
C VAL A 169 5.59 -1.11 8.68
N LYS A 170 6.25 -1.17 7.51
CA LYS A 170 7.18 -0.13 7.00
C LYS A 170 6.48 1.22 6.87
N MET A 171 5.34 1.23 6.19
CA MET A 171 4.51 2.40 5.92
C MET A 171 3.14 2.27 6.60
N ARG A 172 2.72 3.28 7.38
CA ARG A 172 1.39 3.35 7.98
C ARG A 172 0.60 4.50 7.35
N ALA A 173 -0.50 4.19 6.68
CA ALA A 173 -1.47 5.19 6.24
C ALA A 173 -2.57 5.36 7.29
N LEU A 174 -3.25 6.50 7.28
CA LEU A 174 -4.51 6.64 8.00
C LEU A 174 -5.56 5.70 7.39
N ARG A 175 -6.23 4.92 8.25
CA ARG A 175 -7.25 3.96 7.87
C ARG A 175 -8.43 4.68 7.19
N GLY A 176 -8.90 4.10 6.09
CA GLY A 176 -10.07 4.60 5.36
C GLY A 176 -9.81 5.89 4.57
N ARG A 177 -8.55 6.31 4.47
CA ARG A 177 -8.10 7.46 3.67
C ARG A 177 -7.41 6.98 2.38
N PRO A 178 -7.55 7.70 1.25
CA PRO A 178 -6.96 7.30 -0.02
C PRO A 178 -5.44 7.40 0.01
N ARG A 179 -4.78 6.69 -0.90
CA ARG A 179 -3.38 6.93 -1.28
C ARG A 179 -3.37 7.71 -2.60
N GLU A 180 -2.43 8.61 -2.75
CA GLU A 180 -2.21 9.43 -3.96
C GLU A 180 -0.72 9.45 -4.32
N LEU A 181 -0.42 9.98 -5.50
CA LEU A 181 0.95 10.26 -5.95
C LEU A 181 1.64 11.25 -4.99
N PHE A 182 2.94 11.05 -4.74
CA PHE A 182 3.69 11.89 -3.80
C PHE A 182 5.09 12.28 -4.32
N PRO A 183 5.48 13.56 -4.30
CA PRO A 183 4.59 14.72 -4.15
C PRO A 183 3.55 14.77 -5.27
N PRO A 184 2.51 15.60 -5.15
CA PRO A 184 1.57 15.83 -6.24
C PRO A 184 2.30 16.29 -7.53
N PRO A 185 2.03 15.68 -8.70
CA PRO A 185 2.64 16.09 -9.96
C PRO A 185 2.33 17.55 -10.35
N GLU A 186 1.29 18.15 -9.77
CA GLU A 186 0.89 19.54 -9.95
C GLU A 186 1.90 20.54 -9.38
N PHE A 187 2.81 20.11 -8.49
CA PHE A 187 3.92 20.95 -8.03
C PHE A 187 5.08 21.05 -9.03
N ILE A 188 5.09 20.19 -10.04
CA ILE A 188 6.13 20.17 -11.08
C ILE A 188 5.57 20.94 -12.29
N PRO A 189 6.36 21.77 -12.99
CA PRO A 189 5.93 22.43 -14.24
C PRO A 189 5.56 21.44 -15.37
N ASP A 190 4.67 21.82 -16.30
CA ASP A 190 4.18 20.95 -17.39
C ASP A 190 5.21 20.65 -18.50
N ASP A 191 6.21 21.52 -18.64
CA ASP A 191 7.31 21.41 -19.59
C ASP A 191 8.40 20.45 -19.10
N ASP A 192 8.53 20.27 -17.78
CA ASP A 192 9.44 19.33 -17.16
C ASP A 192 9.05 17.86 -17.40
N THR A 193 10.03 16.97 -17.31
CA THR A 193 9.83 15.51 -17.35
C THR A 193 9.72 14.97 -15.94
N LEU A 194 8.58 14.35 -15.62
CA LEU A 194 8.34 13.64 -14.38
C LEU A 194 9.06 12.31 -14.35
N VAL A 195 9.65 11.94 -13.22
CA VAL A 195 10.22 10.60 -13.01
C VAL A 195 9.34 9.85 -12.02
N LEU A 196 8.58 8.86 -12.48
CA LEU A 196 7.78 8.00 -11.61
C LEU A 196 8.67 6.93 -10.96
N VAL A 197 8.59 6.83 -9.64
CA VAL A 197 9.40 5.92 -8.82
C VAL A 197 8.55 5.10 -7.85
N GLU A 198 9.13 4.05 -7.27
CA GLU A 198 8.42 3.14 -6.37
C GLU A 198 8.22 3.72 -4.96
N GLY A 199 7.09 4.38 -4.77
CA GLY A 199 6.66 4.86 -3.47
C GLY A 199 7.28 6.17 -3.02
N GLU A 200 6.79 6.64 -1.88
CA GLU A 200 7.05 7.99 -1.38
C GLU A 200 8.52 8.20 -0.94
N PRO A 201 9.19 7.22 -0.28
CA PRO A 201 10.61 7.36 0.06
C PRO A 201 11.54 7.56 -1.15
N ASP A 202 11.31 6.85 -2.25
CA ASP A 202 12.17 6.97 -3.43
C ASP A 202 11.92 8.27 -4.19
N ALA A 203 10.71 8.84 -4.08
CA ALA A 203 10.45 10.18 -4.60
C ALA A 203 11.33 11.23 -3.92
N VAL A 204 11.44 11.16 -2.59
CA VAL A 204 12.32 12.05 -1.82
C VAL A 204 13.79 11.83 -2.20
N THR A 205 14.20 10.57 -2.40
CA THR A 205 15.56 10.25 -2.88
C THR A 205 15.82 10.86 -4.26
N GLY A 206 14.89 10.71 -5.21
CA GLY A 206 15.00 11.31 -6.54
C GLY A 206 15.05 12.84 -6.51
N ILE A 207 14.22 13.47 -5.67
CA ILE A 207 14.24 14.93 -5.46
C ILE A 207 15.57 15.38 -4.86
N ALA A 208 16.14 14.62 -3.93
CA ALA A 208 17.47 14.91 -3.37
C ALA A 208 18.59 14.84 -4.43
N LEU A 209 18.39 14.10 -5.53
CA LEU A 209 19.27 14.08 -6.71
C LEU A 209 18.95 15.18 -7.73
N GLY A 210 17.94 16.01 -7.49
CA GLY A 210 17.48 17.04 -8.41
C GLY A 210 16.51 16.56 -9.49
N LEU A 211 15.98 15.34 -9.38
CA LEU A 211 14.95 14.83 -10.31
C LEU A 211 13.57 15.39 -9.94
N ARG A 212 12.71 15.54 -10.94
CA ARG A 212 11.27 15.83 -10.74
C ARG A 212 10.51 14.54 -10.42
N ALA A 213 10.87 13.93 -9.30
CA ALA A 213 10.41 12.59 -8.94
C ALA A 213 9.02 12.60 -8.30
N VAL A 214 8.20 11.60 -8.65
CA VAL A 214 6.87 11.36 -8.10
C VAL A 214 6.74 9.88 -7.77
N GLY A 215 6.53 9.60 -6.49
CA GLY A 215 6.35 8.29 -5.92
C GLY A 215 4.95 7.76 -6.16
N VAL A 216 4.88 6.56 -6.71
CA VAL A 216 3.64 5.83 -6.94
C VAL A 216 3.39 4.91 -5.75
N PRO A 217 2.25 5.01 -5.06
CA PRO A 217 2.02 4.27 -3.82
C PRO A 217 1.74 2.80 -4.10
N GLY A 218 2.79 1.98 -4.07
CA GLY A 218 2.74 0.53 -4.17
C GLY A 218 2.48 0.02 -5.59
N VAL A 219 3.37 -0.86 -6.06
CA VAL A 219 3.34 -1.49 -7.39
C VAL A 219 2.17 -2.47 -7.63
N GLY A 220 1.24 -2.61 -6.68
CA GLY A 220 0.02 -3.40 -6.88
C GLY A 220 -1.16 -2.59 -7.44
N THR A 221 -1.09 -1.25 -7.45
CA THR A 221 -2.23 -0.39 -7.77
C THR A 221 -1.83 0.71 -8.74
N TRP A 222 -2.60 0.89 -9.82
CA TRP A 222 -2.53 2.08 -10.67
C TRP A 222 -3.96 2.54 -10.94
N LYS A 223 -4.22 3.84 -10.77
CA LYS A 223 -5.55 4.42 -10.96
C LYS A 223 -5.63 5.16 -12.29
N PRO A 224 -6.73 5.05 -13.05
CA PRO A 224 -6.94 5.86 -14.26
C PRO A 224 -6.90 7.37 -14.00
N GLU A 225 -7.24 7.82 -12.79
CA GLU A 225 -7.11 9.22 -12.36
C GLU A 225 -5.66 9.71 -12.42
N TRP A 226 -4.69 8.86 -12.06
CA TRP A 226 -3.27 9.21 -12.12
C TRP A 226 -2.80 9.38 -13.56
N THR A 227 -3.18 8.48 -14.48
CA THR A 227 -2.93 8.67 -15.91
C THR A 227 -3.47 10.00 -16.42
N ARG A 228 -4.66 10.41 -15.95
CA ARG A 228 -5.29 11.68 -16.34
C ARG A 228 -4.45 12.88 -15.91
N ARG A 229 -3.92 12.87 -14.68
CA ARG A 229 -3.07 13.93 -14.11
C ARG A 229 -1.74 14.09 -14.85
N LEU A 230 -1.27 13.04 -15.53
CA LEU A 230 -0.01 13.05 -16.28
C LEU A 230 -0.19 13.35 -17.78
N ARG A 231 -1.43 13.57 -18.24
CA ARG A 231 -1.73 13.75 -19.66
C ARG A 231 -0.98 14.94 -20.26
N GLY A 232 -0.34 14.71 -21.42
CA GLY A 232 0.40 15.75 -22.14
C GLY A 232 1.76 16.13 -21.54
N ARG A 233 2.21 15.47 -20.46
CA ARG A 233 3.50 15.73 -19.81
C ARG A 233 4.59 14.77 -20.31
N GLY A 234 5.86 15.08 -20.05
CA GLY A 234 6.94 14.10 -20.24
C GLY A 234 7.02 13.18 -19.03
N VAL A 235 7.13 11.87 -19.22
CA VAL A 235 7.20 10.88 -18.13
C VAL A 235 8.33 9.89 -18.36
N ALA A 236 9.13 9.64 -17.33
CA ALA A 236 10.08 8.54 -17.23
C ALA A 236 9.65 7.58 -16.12
N LEU A 237 9.73 6.28 -16.35
CA LEU A 237 9.48 5.24 -15.34
C LEU A 237 10.82 4.72 -14.81
N LEU A 238 11.03 4.77 -13.50
CA LEU A 238 12.22 4.28 -12.81
C LEU A 238 11.79 3.58 -11.50
N PHE A 239 11.27 2.36 -11.64
CA PHE A 239 10.84 1.52 -10.51
C PHE A 239 11.96 0.59 -10.05
N ASP A 240 11.74 -0.11 -8.93
CA ASP A 240 12.70 -1.06 -8.39
C ASP A 240 13.14 -2.09 -9.45
N ALA A 241 14.43 -2.42 -9.44
CA ALA A 241 15.04 -3.40 -10.33
C ALA A 241 14.73 -4.85 -9.91
N ASP A 242 13.54 -5.12 -9.39
CA ASP A 242 13.05 -6.45 -9.04
C ASP A 242 11.91 -6.91 -9.96
N GLU A 243 11.39 -8.10 -9.71
CA GLU A 243 10.34 -8.70 -10.55
C GLU A 243 9.02 -7.93 -10.45
N ASP A 244 8.70 -7.38 -9.27
CA ASP A 244 7.44 -6.67 -9.04
C ASP A 244 7.48 -5.29 -9.69
N GLY A 245 8.58 -4.55 -9.53
CA GLY A 245 8.81 -3.25 -10.18
C GLY A 245 8.79 -3.36 -11.72
N ARG A 246 9.46 -4.38 -12.28
CA ARG A 246 9.43 -4.64 -13.74
C ARG A 246 8.05 -5.04 -14.24
N ARG A 247 7.33 -5.92 -13.53
CA ARG A 247 5.94 -6.29 -13.88
C ARG A 247 5.01 -5.09 -13.86
N PHE A 248 5.13 -4.23 -12.84
CA PHE A 248 4.33 -3.03 -12.74
C PHE A 248 4.61 -2.06 -13.88
N THR A 249 5.88 -1.82 -14.17
CA THR A 249 6.33 -0.98 -15.29
C THR A 249 5.75 -1.47 -16.62
N ALA A 250 5.84 -2.78 -16.90
CA ALA A 250 5.29 -3.38 -18.11
C ALA A 250 3.76 -3.24 -18.21
N ARG A 251 3.06 -3.21 -17.07
CA ARG A 251 1.60 -3.03 -17.01
C ARG A 251 1.18 -1.57 -17.21
N VAL A 252 1.91 -0.62 -16.63
CA VAL A 252 1.55 0.81 -16.63
C VAL A 252 2.03 1.53 -17.89
N ALA A 253 3.16 1.14 -18.47
CA ALA A 253 3.71 1.80 -19.65
C ALA A 253 2.69 1.92 -20.82
N PRO A 254 1.94 0.86 -21.20
CA PRO A 254 0.92 0.96 -22.25
C PRO A 254 -0.23 1.93 -21.93
N GLU A 255 -0.60 2.09 -20.65
CA GLU A 255 -1.61 3.07 -20.24
C GLU A 255 -1.12 4.52 -20.42
N LEU A 256 0.20 4.74 -20.38
CA LEU A 256 0.82 6.05 -20.51
C LEU A 256 1.17 6.41 -21.95
N GLU A 257 1.58 5.45 -22.79
CA GLU A 257 2.06 5.68 -24.17
C GLU A 257 1.13 6.55 -25.03
N GLY A 258 -0.19 6.47 -24.82
CA GLY A 258 -1.19 7.28 -25.53
C GLY A 258 -1.70 8.51 -24.76
N ALA A 259 -1.28 8.69 -23.51
CA ALA A 259 -1.75 9.77 -22.64
C ALA A 259 -0.70 10.88 -22.46
N VAL A 260 0.58 10.52 -22.41
CA VAL A 260 1.68 11.44 -22.13
C VAL A 260 2.33 11.96 -23.41
N ARG A 261 3.04 13.09 -23.35
CA ARG A 261 3.76 13.69 -24.49
C ARG A 261 4.98 12.86 -24.91
N SER A 262 5.67 12.27 -23.94
CA SER A 262 6.80 11.36 -24.15
C SER A 262 6.90 10.38 -23.00
N LEU A 263 7.22 9.12 -23.29
CA LEU A 263 7.43 8.08 -22.30
C LEU A 263 8.82 7.46 -22.47
N SER A 264 9.57 7.37 -21.38
CA SER A 264 10.82 6.63 -21.30
C SER A 264 10.73 5.59 -20.18
N VAL A 265 11.30 4.41 -20.39
CA VAL A 265 11.41 3.37 -19.36
C VAL A 265 12.89 3.18 -19.07
N LEU A 266 13.27 3.32 -17.80
CA LEU A 266 14.64 3.17 -17.32
C LEU A 266 14.70 1.96 -16.39
N ASP A 267 15.72 1.12 -16.55
CA ASP A 267 16.01 0.04 -15.60
C ASP A 267 17.15 0.48 -14.68
N LEU A 268 16.87 0.50 -13.37
CA LEU A 268 17.85 0.90 -12.37
C LEU A 268 19.08 -0.03 -12.36
N ALA A 269 18.92 -1.32 -12.68
CA ALA A 269 20.05 -2.25 -12.75
C ALA A 269 21.02 -1.93 -13.89
N GLU A 270 20.57 -1.24 -14.95
CA GLU A 270 21.44 -0.77 -16.03
C GLU A 270 22.19 0.51 -15.61
N LEU A 271 21.55 1.37 -14.82
CA LEU A 271 22.12 2.63 -14.34
C LEU A 271 23.11 2.43 -13.18
N GLU A 272 22.84 1.47 -12.31
CA GLU A 272 23.65 1.14 -11.14
C GLU A 272 23.57 -0.37 -10.86
N PRO A 273 24.47 -1.17 -11.45
CA PRO A 273 24.45 -2.62 -11.29
C PRO A 273 24.52 -3.06 -9.83
N GLY A 274 23.53 -3.85 -9.41
CA GLY A 274 23.46 -4.40 -8.05
C GLY A 274 22.62 -3.57 -7.07
N ALA A 275 22.14 -2.39 -7.45
CA ALA A 275 21.17 -1.64 -6.67
C ALA A 275 19.75 -2.18 -6.92
N LYS A 276 19.02 -2.51 -5.86
CA LYS A 276 17.63 -2.94 -5.97
C LYS A 276 16.69 -1.76 -6.15
N ASP A 277 16.85 -0.74 -5.31
CA ASP A 277 16.00 0.44 -5.24
C ASP A 277 16.83 1.73 -5.36
N LEU A 278 16.16 2.86 -5.59
CA LEU A 278 16.84 4.13 -5.84
C LEU A 278 17.69 4.56 -4.64
N THR A 279 17.26 4.22 -3.43
CA THR A 279 18.01 4.50 -2.20
C THR A 279 19.34 3.75 -2.19
N GLU A 280 19.34 2.45 -2.48
CA GLU A 280 20.56 1.64 -2.57
C GLU A 280 21.53 2.20 -3.63
N ALA A 281 21.02 2.61 -4.79
CA ALA A 281 21.84 3.18 -5.86
C ALA A 281 22.57 4.45 -5.41
N VAL A 282 21.86 5.37 -4.73
CA VAL A 282 22.45 6.61 -4.21
C VAL A 282 23.51 6.34 -3.14
N LEU A 283 23.22 5.44 -2.21
CA LEU A 283 24.17 5.11 -1.15
C LEU A 283 25.45 4.45 -1.70
N ALA A 284 25.31 3.59 -2.71
CA ALA A 284 26.44 2.97 -3.40
C ALA A 284 27.33 4.02 -4.09
N ARG A 285 26.74 4.98 -4.81
CA ARG A 285 27.46 6.09 -5.46
C ARG A 285 28.17 6.99 -4.45
N ARG A 286 27.48 7.37 -3.38
CA ARG A 286 28.06 8.18 -2.29
C ARG A 286 29.25 7.48 -1.64
N ALA A 287 29.17 6.17 -1.42
CA ALA A 287 30.29 5.39 -0.88
C ALA A 287 31.54 5.42 -1.79
N ARG A 288 31.36 5.65 -3.10
CA ARG A 288 32.43 5.84 -4.09
C ARG A 288 32.84 7.31 -4.28
N GLY A 289 32.19 8.26 -3.59
CA GLY A 289 32.43 9.70 -3.75
C GLY A 289 31.80 10.31 -5.01
N GLU A 290 30.88 9.60 -5.65
CA GLU A 290 30.13 10.06 -6.82
C GLU A 290 28.88 10.83 -6.38
N LYS A 291 28.45 11.80 -7.22
CA LYS A 291 27.19 12.52 -7.03
C LYS A 291 26.02 11.79 -7.66
#